data_AF-A0A8X7MKM4-F1
#
_entry.id   AF-A0A8X7MKM4-F1
#
_cell.length_a   1.000
_cell.length_b   1.000
_cell.length_c   1.000
_cell.angle_alpha   90.00
_cell.angle_beta   90.00
_cell.angle_gamma   90.00
#
_symmetry.space_group_name_H-M   'P 1'
#
loop_
_entity.id
_entity.type
_entity.pdbx_description
1 polymer ?
#
loop_
_entity_poly.entity_id
_entity_poly.type
_entity_poly.pdbx_seq_one_letter_code
_entity_poly.pdbx_strand_id
1 'polypeptide(L)'
;KRNANVKVDHTLGYTFSNEPFVFAKSIKYEAMPEHARVLREYFHDRLPELLEGWQEGKGSKYFRPQKLIVLDGGLEKVDEAMRMLMAGKTSGEKIIVKM
;
A
#
# COMPACT_ATOMS: atom_id res chain seq x y z
N LYS A 1 -8.68 -22.22 -9.29
CA LYS A 1 -8.34 -23.15 -8.18
C LYS A 1 -7.13 -22.58 -7.45
N ARG A 2 -7.18 -22.41 -6.12
CA ARG A 2 -6.06 -21.88 -5.32
C ARG A 2 -4.89 -22.88 -5.37
N ASN A 3 -3.67 -22.41 -5.65
CA ASN A 3 -2.48 -23.25 -5.66
C ASN A 3 -2.18 -23.71 -4.21
N ALA A 4 -2.08 -25.03 -4.00
CA ALA A 4 -1.87 -25.62 -2.68
C ALA A 4 -0.53 -25.23 -2.04
N ASN A 5 0.45 -24.81 -2.86
CA ASN A 5 1.77 -24.36 -2.39
C ASN A 5 1.80 -22.88 -2.00
N VAL A 6 0.69 -22.15 -2.17
CA VAL A 6 0.61 -20.72 -1.84
C VAL A 6 -0.15 -20.52 -0.53
N LYS A 7 0.62 -20.26 0.54
CA LYS A 7 0.08 -19.76 1.81
C LYS A 7 -0.24 -18.27 1.63
N VAL A 8 -1.52 -17.93 1.74
CA VAL A 8 -1.98 -16.54 1.72
C VAL A 8 -2.19 -16.12 3.16
N ASP A 9 -1.21 -15.42 3.72
CA ASP A 9 -1.37 -14.74 4.99
C ASP A 9 -2.00 -13.37 4.71
N HIS A 10 -3.19 -13.14 5.28
CA HIS A 10 -3.86 -11.85 5.19
C HIS A 10 -3.35 -10.99 6.34
N THR A 11 -2.22 -10.33 6.15
CA THR A 11 -1.74 -9.31 7.07
C THR A 11 -2.31 -7.97 6.60
N LEU A 12 -3.46 -7.55 7.12
CA LEU A 12 -3.77 -6.11 7.06
C LEU A 12 -2.86 -5.40 8.06
N GLY A 13 -2.41 -4.20 7.71
CA GLY A 13 -1.83 -3.28 8.70
C GLY A 13 -2.96 -2.90 9.67
N TYR A 14 -2.99 -3.56 10.83
CA TYR A 14 -4.06 -3.42 11.81
C TYR A 14 -3.91 -2.13 12.64
N THR A 15 -5.02 -1.40 12.72
CA THR A 15 -5.41 -0.26 13.58
C THR A 15 -4.49 0.97 13.63
N PHE A 16 -4.58 1.79 12.59
CA PHE A 16 -4.38 3.24 12.73
C PHE A 16 -5.37 3.86 13.75
N SER A 17 -6.58 3.28 13.84
CA SER A 17 -7.68 3.82 14.63
C SER A 17 -7.67 3.43 16.12
N ASN A 18 -6.89 2.42 16.53
CA ASN A 18 -6.97 1.80 17.87
C ASN A 18 -8.37 1.26 18.24
N GLU A 19 -9.22 0.94 17.27
CA GLU A 19 -10.57 0.43 17.52
C GLU A 19 -10.64 -1.08 17.29
N PRO A 20 -11.35 -1.85 18.15
CA PRO A 20 -11.56 -3.26 17.91
C PRO A 20 -12.47 -3.49 16.70
N PHE A 21 -12.24 -4.55 15.93
CA PHE A 21 -13.11 -4.90 14.81
C PHE A 21 -13.09 -6.38 14.43
N VAL A 22 -14.06 -6.79 13.60
CA VAL A 22 -14.18 -8.17 13.11
C VAL A 22 -13.90 -8.22 11.61
N PHE A 23 -12.79 -8.82 11.22
CA PHE A 23 -12.42 -9.04 9.82
C PHE A 23 -13.00 -10.36 9.30
N ALA A 24 -13.42 -10.37 8.03
CA ALA A 24 -13.94 -11.54 7.34
C ALA A 24 -15.03 -12.31 8.12
N LYS A 25 -15.79 -11.60 8.97
CA LYS A 25 -16.82 -12.14 9.87
C LYS A 25 -16.34 -13.16 10.90
N SER A 26 -15.03 -13.41 11.02
CA SER A 26 -14.51 -14.52 11.83
C SER A 26 -13.28 -14.16 12.66
N ILE A 27 -12.46 -13.20 12.21
CA ILE A 27 -11.22 -12.85 12.89
C ILE A 27 -11.45 -11.59 13.71
N LYS A 28 -11.45 -11.75 15.03
CA LYS A 28 -11.58 -10.64 15.97
C LYS A 28 -10.21 -10.00 16.19
N TYR A 29 -10.17 -8.69 16.07
CA TYR A 29 -9.02 -7.87 16.39
C TYR A 29 -9.38 -6.95 17.55
N GLU A 30 -8.64 -7.06 18.64
CA GLU A 30 -8.76 -6.15 19.78
C GLU A 30 -8.08 -4.81 19.46
N ALA A 31 -8.41 -3.78 20.25
CA ALA A 31 -7.67 -2.52 20.22
C ALA A 31 -6.19 -2.77 20.56
N MET A 32 -5.29 -2.07 19.86
CA MET A 32 -3.83 -2.18 20.05
C MET A 32 -3.21 -0.80 20.33
N PRO A 33 -3.32 -0.28 21.58
CA PRO A 33 -2.93 1.10 21.90
C PRO A 33 -1.47 1.40 21.61
N GLU A 34 -0.57 0.46 21.90
CA GLU A 34 0.86 0.61 21.63
C GLU A 34 1.18 0.66 20.14
N HIS A 35 0.51 -0.15 19.32
CA HIS A 35 0.72 -0.12 17.87
C HIS A 35 0.24 1.21 17.28
N ALA A 36 -0.91 1.70 17.75
CA ALA A 36 -1.42 2.99 17.34
C ALA A 36 -0.48 4.14 17.76
N ARG A 37 0.13 4.06 18.96
CA ARG A 37 1.15 5.02 19.40
C ARG A 37 2.39 5.00 18.50
N VAL A 38 2.97 3.81 18.27
CA VAL A 38 4.16 3.64 17.43
C VAL A 38 3.91 4.09 15.99
N LEU A 39 2.72 3.81 15.44
CA LEU A 39 2.34 4.31 14.12
C LEU A 39 2.25 5.83 14.11
N ARG A 40 1.63 6.46 15.12
CA ARG A 40 1.59 7.92 15.23
C ARG A 40 2.98 8.53 15.27
N GLU A 41 3.89 7.98 16.07
CA GLU A 41 5.30 8.40 16.11
C GLU A 41 5.97 8.24 14.74
N TYR A 42 5.74 7.12 14.07
CA TYR A 42 6.25 6.93 12.71
C TYR A 42 5.72 8.00 11.74
N PHE A 43 4.42 8.31 11.77
CA PHE A 43 3.84 9.31 10.85
C PHE A 43 4.22 10.74 11.19
N HIS A 44 4.37 11.09 12.46
CA HIS A 44 4.64 12.46 12.89
C HIS A 44 6.13 12.78 12.92
N ASP A 45 6.98 11.83 13.31
CA ASP A 45 8.40 12.09 13.52
C ASP A 45 9.23 11.52 12.38
N ARG A 46 9.03 10.22 12.07
CA ARG A 46 9.93 9.51 11.16
C ARG A 46 9.61 9.75 9.69
N LEU A 47 8.34 9.73 9.29
CA LEU A 47 7.95 9.85 7.89
C LEU A 47 8.34 11.21 7.28
N PRO A 48 8.17 12.35 7.97
CA PRO A 48 8.65 13.63 7.45
C PRO A 48 10.16 13.64 7.22
N GLU A 49 10.96 13.08 8.14
CA GLU A 49 12.40 12.96 7.97
C GLU A 49 12.77 12.07 6.78
N LEU A 50 12.03 10.97 6.57
CA LEU A 50 12.26 10.07 5.44
C LEU A 50 11.96 10.72 4.09
N LEU A 51 10.99 11.64 4.06
CA LEU A 51 10.57 12.39 2.88
C LEU A 51 11.24 13.76 2.76
N GLU A 52 12.10 14.13 3.70
CA GLU A 52 12.82 15.39 3.67
C GLU A 52 13.64 15.51 2.38
N GLY A 53 13.49 16.65 1.70
CA GLY A 53 14.16 16.93 0.43
C GLY A 53 13.66 16.09 -0.76
N TRP A 54 12.47 15.49 -0.66
CA TRP A 54 11.88 14.73 -1.76
C TRP A 54 11.77 15.55 -3.04
N GLN A 55 12.27 14.99 -4.14
CA GLN A 55 12.16 15.55 -5.49
C GLN A 55 11.42 14.56 -6.41
N GLU A 56 10.47 15.06 -7.20
CA GLU A 56 9.76 14.23 -8.17
C GLU A 56 10.73 13.55 -9.15
N GLY A 57 10.50 12.26 -9.42
CA GLY A 57 11.36 11.44 -10.28
C GLY A 57 12.74 11.08 -9.70
N LYS A 58 13.17 11.68 -8.59
CA LYS A 58 14.48 11.42 -7.95
C LYS A 58 14.36 10.80 -6.56
N GLY A 59 13.35 11.17 -5.80
CA GLY A 59 13.09 10.71 -4.43
C GLY A 59 13.79 11.55 -3.37
N SER A 60 14.06 10.94 -2.22
CA SER A 60 14.80 11.53 -1.08
C SER A 60 16.14 10.82 -0.86
N LYS A 61 16.86 11.19 0.20
CA LYS A 61 18.11 10.49 0.59
C LYS A 61 17.88 9.00 0.93
N TYR A 62 16.66 8.63 1.34
CA TYR A 62 16.33 7.27 1.78
C TYR A 62 15.54 6.46 0.75
N PHE A 63 14.75 7.12 -0.10
CA PHE A 63 13.82 6.45 -0.99
C PHE A 63 13.98 6.89 -2.43
N ARG A 64 13.89 5.93 -3.34
CA ARG A 64 13.82 6.17 -4.79
C ARG A 64 12.41 5.85 -5.28
N PRO A 65 11.79 6.69 -6.12
CA PRO A 65 10.50 6.38 -6.68
C PRO A 65 10.60 5.18 -7.64
N GLN A 66 9.52 4.41 -7.72
CA GLN A 66 9.37 3.44 -8.81
C GLN A 66 9.09 4.18 -10.11
N LYS A 67 9.46 3.58 -11.23
CA LYS A 67 9.05 4.08 -12.54
C LYS A 67 7.53 3.95 -12.68
N LEU A 68 6.89 5.02 -13.17
CA LEU A 68 5.45 5.09 -13.28
C LEU A 68 5.00 4.78 -14.71
N ILE A 69 3.92 4.02 -14.82
CA ILE A 69 3.12 3.88 -16.05
C ILE A 69 1.85 4.70 -15.79
N VAL A 70 1.70 5.82 -16.50
CA VAL A 70 0.56 6.72 -16.32
C VAL A 70 -0.48 6.40 -17.39
N LEU A 71 -1.71 6.13 -16.94
CA LEU A 71 -2.89 5.98 -17.79
C LEU A 71 -3.83 7.14 -17.51
N ASP A 72 -4.04 8.01 -18.49
CA ASP A 72 -5.02 9.09 -18.39
C ASP A 72 -6.43 8.55 -18.70
N GLY A 73 -7.38 8.79 -17.81
CA GLY A 73 -8.78 8.36 -17.96
C GLY A 73 -9.48 8.01 -16.65
N GLY A 74 -10.68 7.46 -16.75
CA GLY A 74 -11.56 7.13 -15.64
C GLY A 74 -11.47 5.68 -15.17
N LEU A 75 -12.60 5.16 -14.68
CA LEU A 75 -12.69 3.81 -14.11
C LEU A 75 -12.38 2.71 -15.14
N GLU A 76 -12.56 2.97 -16.43
CA GLU A 76 -12.17 2.07 -17.52
C GLU A 76 -10.66 1.82 -17.53
N LYS A 77 -9.85 2.84 -17.20
CA LYS A 77 -8.39 2.70 -17.09
C LYS A 77 -7.98 2.00 -15.80
N VAL A 78 -8.81 2.03 -14.77
CA VAL A 78 -8.61 1.20 -13.57
C VAL A 78 -8.79 -0.28 -13.92
N ASP A 79 -9.85 -0.65 -14.64
CA ASP A 79 -10.04 -2.06 -15.09
C ASP A 79 -8.88 -2.53 -15.99
N GLU A 80 -8.45 -1.68 -16.94
CA GLU A 80 -7.31 -1.96 -17.80
C GLU A 80 -6.02 -2.18 -16.99
N ALA A 81 -5.72 -1.29 -16.03
CA ALA A 81 -4.56 -1.41 -15.14
C ALA A 81 -4.59 -2.73 -14.35
N MET A 82 -5.75 -3.11 -13.82
CA MET A 82 -5.91 -4.36 -13.07
C MET A 82 -5.67 -5.59 -13.95
N ARG A 83 -6.14 -5.57 -15.21
CA ARG A 83 -5.85 -6.63 -16.18
C ARG A 83 -4.37 -6.73 -16.52
N MET A 84 -3.68 -5.59 -16.66
CA MET A 84 -2.22 -5.57 -16.88
C MET A 84 -1.46 -6.21 -15.72
N LEU A 85 -1.85 -5.90 -14.48
CA LEU A 85 -1.26 -6.50 -13.27
C LEU A 85 -1.51 -8.01 -13.22
N MET A 86 -2.75 -8.46 -13.47
CA MET A 86 -3.10 -9.88 -13.48
C MET A 86 -2.34 -10.66 -14.56
N ALA A 87 -2.09 -10.03 -15.71
CA ALA A 87 -1.34 -10.62 -16.81
C ALA A 87 0.20 -10.59 -16.59
N GLY A 88 0.68 -10.03 -15.47
CA GLY A 88 2.12 -9.91 -15.19
C GLY A 88 2.87 -9.00 -16.16
N LYS A 89 2.18 -8.03 -16.77
CA LYS A 89 2.76 -7.12 -17.79
C LYS A 89 3.63 -6.00 -17.18
N THR A 90 3.83 -6.00 -15.88
CA THR A 90 4.59 -4.97 -15.15
C THR A 90 5.67 -5.63 -14.30
N SER A 91 6.87 -5.05 -14.28
CA SER A 91 7.96 -5.49 -13.41
C SER A 91 8.73 -4.30 -12.87
N GLY A 92 8.67 -4.08 -11.55
CA GLY A 92 9.33 -2.93 -10.91
C GLY A 92 8.73 -1.56 -11.27
N GLU A 93 7.55 -1.54 -11.89
CA GLU A 93 6.83 -0.34 -12.31
C GLU A 93 5.48 -0.23 -11.58
N LYS A 94 5.06 1.00 -11.31
CA LYS A 94 3.77 1.29 -10.70
C LYS A 94 2.83 1.89 -11.73
N ILE A 95 1.67 1.26 -11.95
CA ILE A 95 0.61 1.86 -12.75
C ILE A 95 -0.13 2.90 -11.91
N ILE A 96 -0.31 4.10 -12.47
CA ILE A 96 -1.10 5.20 -11.93
C ILE A 96 -2.19 5.53 -12.94
N VAL A 97 -3.45 5.55 -12.48
CA VAL A 97 -4.56 6.07 -13.27
C VAL A 97 -4.79 7.51 -12.86
N LYS A 98 -4.62 8.42 -13.81
CA LYS A 98 -4.83 9.85 -13.60
C LYS A 98 -6.21 10.22 -14.13
N MET A 99 -7.13 10.48 -13.21
CA MET A 99 -8.50 10.90 -13.48
C MET A 99 -8.59 12.41 -13.65
#